data_AF-A0A6G9AYL7-F1
#
_entry.id   AF-A0A6G9AYL7-F1
#
_cell.length_a   1.000
_cell.length_b   1.000
_cell.length_c   1.000
_cell.angle_alpha   90.00
_cell.angle_beta   90.00
_cell.angle_gamma   90.00
#
_symmetry.space_group_name_H-M   'P 1'
#
loop_
_entity.id
_entity.type
_entity.pdbx_description
1 polymer ?
#
loop_
_entity_poly.entity_id
_entity_poly.type
_entity_poly.pdbx_seq_one_letter_code
_entity_poly.pdbx_strand_id
1 'polypeptide(L)'
;MPAVKIKRASSTVDMTAMCDVAFLLLTFFILTAQFRSQDAATIETPSSISGIKVPDSDIMTIGLGRDGKVYFGIDNAQNRIAMLDNIAAAKGLTFTNNEKKEFSLMSNFGLPINQLKSYLSLPKEQQAKVKQPGIPTDSTGAAPTNELKDWVFNARKANNGLRIALKGDNLAKFPEFKNVLATLQAQNINKFNLITGTEAPPAGWKAD
;
A
#
# COMPACT_ATOMS: atom_id res chain seq x y z
N MET A 1 -25.62 49.63 -56.82
CA MET A 1 -24.59 49.87 -55.78
C MET A 1 -23.61 48.70 -55.77
N PRO A 2 -22.29 48.91 -55.82
CA PRO A 2 -21.34 47.80 -55.75
C PRO A 2 -21.22 47.31 -54.29
N ALA A 3 -21.29 45.99 -54.09
CA ALA A 3 -21.13 45.36 -52.78
C ALA A 3 -19.65 45.42 -52.34
N VAL A 4 -19.39 46.04 -51.19
CA VAL A 4 -18.05 46.14 -50.60
C VAL A 4 -17.62 44.76 -50.10
N LYS A 5 -16.60 44.17 -50.74
CA LYS A 5 -15.98 42.92 -50.28
C LYS A 5 -15.09 43.20 -49.08
N ILE A 6 -15.50 42.73 -47.90
CA ILE A 6 -14.70 42.80 -46.67
C ILE A 6 -13.52 41.82 -46.80
N LYS A 7 -12.28 42.32 -46.69
CA LYS A 7 -11.07 41.48 -46.67
C LYS A 7 -11.06 40.66 -45.37
N ARG A 8 -11.13 39.33 -45.48
CA ARG A 8 -10.87 38.42 -44.36
C ARG A 8 -9.37 38.24 -44.21
N ALA A 9 -8.78 38.83 -43.16
CA ALA A 9 -7.42 38.50 -42.77
C ALA A 9 -7.43 37.13 -42.08
N SER A 10 -6.81 36.12 -42.67
CA SER A 10 -6.55 34.87 -41.95
C SER A 10 -5.45 35.14 -40.93
N SER A 11 -5.78 35.20 -39.65
CA SER A 11 -4.76 35.17 -38.60
C SER A 11 -4.12 33.78 -38.60
N THR A 12 -2.91 33.66 -39.13
CA THR A 12 -2.11 32.44 -38.98
C THR A 12 -1.77 32.28 -37.51
N VAL A 13 -2.35 31.28 -36.86
CA VAL A 13 -2.01 30.95 -35.47
C VAL A 13 -0.63 30.31 -35.48
N ASP A 14 0.33 30.96 -34.83
CA ASP A 14 1.68 30.43 -34.71
C ASP A 14 1.66 29.18 -33.83
N MET A 15 1.87 28.02 -34.45
CA MET A 15 1.92 26.73 -33.75
C MET A 15 3.22 26.56 -32.95
N THR A 16 4.25 27.35 -33.19
CA THR A 16 5.54 27.20 -32.47
C THR A 16 5.38 27.50 -30.98
N ALA A 17 4.64 28.56 -30.64
CA ALA A 17 4.36 28.90 -29.24
C ALA A 17 3.51 27.85 -28.52
N MET A 18 2.53 27.24 -29.21
CA MET A 18 1.69 26.19 -28.60
C MET A 18 2.43 24.85 -28.45
N CYS A 19 3.31 24.53 -29.41
CA CYS A 19 4.09 23.29 -29.40
C CYS A 19 5.14 23.30 -28.27
N ASP A 20 5.79 24.43 -28.02
CA ASP A 20 6.77 24.57 -26.94
C ASP A 20 6.13 24.43 -25.55
N VAL A 21 4.97 25.08 -25.34
CA VAL A 21 4.18 24.93 -24.10
C VAL A 21 3.76 23.47 -23.89
N ALA A 22 3.35 22.77 -24.95
CA ALA A 22 2.99 21.36 -24.85
C ALA A 22 4.21 20.48 -24.51
N PHE A 23 5.39 20.77 -25.05
CA PHE A 23 6.61 20.02 -24.76
C PHE A 23 7.10 20.24 -23.33
N LEU A 24 7.02 21.47 -22.81
CA LEU A 24 7.32 21.77 -21.41
C LEU A 24 6.38 21.04 -20.43
N LEU A 25 5.08 20.98 -20.74
CA LEU A 25 4.13 20.23 -19.91
C LEU A 25 4.37 18.72 -19.99
N LEU A 26 4.66 18.18 -21.17
CA LEU A 26 4.96 16.76 -21.34
C LEU A 26 6.23 16.37 -20.57
N THR A 27 7.30 17.15 -20.68
CA THR A 27 8.55 16.91 -19.95
C THR A 27 8.36 17.06 -18.45
N PHE A 28 7.59 18.05 -17.99
CA PHE A 28 7.22 18.20 -16.59
C PHE A 28 6.43 16.99 -16.06
N PHE A 29 5.40 16.53 -16.78
CA PHE A 29 4.63 15.35 -16.38
C PHE A 29 5.46 14.07 -16.41
N ILE A 30 6.39 13.91 -17.37
CA ILE A 30 7.30 12.76 -17.39
C ILE A 30 8.27 12.80 -16.21
N LEU A 31 8.84 13.97 -15.87
CA LEU A 31 9.79 14.11 -14.75
C LEU A 31 9.12 14.01 -13.37
N THR A 32 7.86 14.43 -13.26
CA THR A 32 7.08 14.34 -12.01
C THR A 32 6.27 13.05 -11.87
N ALA A 33 6.14 12.27 -12.94
CA ALA A 33 5.49 10.96 -12.90
C ALA A 33 6.29 10.02 -12.00
N GLN A 34 5.79 9.83 -10.78
CA GLN A 34 6.31 8.79 -9.91
C GLN A 34 5.67 7.46 -10.31
N PHE A 35 6.51 6.42 -10.52
CA PHE A 35 6.00 5.08 -10.66
C PHE A 35 5.28 4.68 -9.38
N ARG A 36 3.97 4.43 -9.45
CA ARG A 36 3.28 3.76 -8.34
C ARG A 36 3.87 2.36 -8.21
N SER A 37 4.35 2.03 -7.01
CA SER A 37 4.64 0.63 -6.66
C SER A 37 3.36 -0.18 -6.87
N GLN A 38 3.44 -1.26 -7.66
CA GLN A 38 2.31 -2.18 -7.79
C GLN A 38 2.07 -2.86 -6.44
N ASP A 39 0.87 -2.65 -5.90
CA ASP A 39 0.42 -3.34 -4.70
C ASP A 39 0.14 -4.82 -5.00
N ALA A 40 0.44 -5.69 -4.04
CA ALA A 40 0.22 -7.12 -4.11
C ALA A 40 -1.24 -7.52 -4.34
N ALA A 41 -2.19 -6.66 -3.94
CA ALA A 41 -3.61 -6.82 -4.21
C ALA A 41 -4.33 -5.47 -4.20
N THR A 42 -5.24 -5.28 -5.15
CA THR A 42 -6.23 -4.18 -5.11
C THR A 42 -7.27 -4.52 -4.06
N ILE A 43 -7.16 -3.93 -2.87
CA ILE A 43 -8.12 -4.08 -1.77
C ILE A 43 -9.15 -2.94 -1.87
N GLU A 44 -10.42 -3.28 -2.11
CA GLU A 44 -11.55 -2.35 -2.16
C GLU A 44 -12.12 -2.13 -0.76
N THR A 45 -11.74 -1.03 -0.14
CA THR A 45 -12.16 -0.73 1.24
C THR A 45 -13.63 -0.35 1.34
N PRO A 46 -14.35 -0.80 2.39
CA PRO A 46 -15.73 -0.36 2.66
C PRO A 46 -15.76 1.14 2.96
N SER A 47 -16.88 1.81 2.69
CA SER A 47 -17.05 3.24 2.96
C SER A 47 -17.40 3.52 4.43
N SER A 48 -17.04 4.71 4.93
CA SER A 48 -17.35 5.19 6.28
C SER A 48 -17.47 6.71 6.30
N ILE A 49 -18.26 7.19 7.25
CA ILE A 49 -18.43 8.61 7.60
C ILE A 49 -17.34 9.13 8.55
N SER A 50 -16.42 8.26 9.01
CA SER A 50 -15.34 8.65 9.92
C SER A 50 -14.33 9.58 9.24
N GLY A 51 -14.17 10.79 9.79
CA GLY A 51 -13.27 11.82 9.25
C GLY A 51 -11.82 11.75 9.74
N ILE A 52 -11.47 10.75 10.56
CA ILE A 52 -10.11 10.63 11.12
C ILE A 52 -9.16 10.19 10.00
N LYS A 53 -8.39 11.14 9.47
CA LYS A 53 -7.32 10.85 8.53
C LYS A 53 -6.25 10.01 9.25
N VAL A 54 -5.94 8.85 8.69
CA VAL A 54 -4.71 8.16 9.03
C VAL A 54 -3.56 9.07 8.57
N PRO A 55 -2.51 9.30 9.39
CA PRO A 55 -1.35 10.07 8.95
C PRO A 55 -0.74 9.51 7.66
N ASP A 56 0.22 10.20 7.05
CA ASP A 56 0.92 9.65 5.88
C ASP A 56 2.25 8.97 6.26
N SER A 57 2.71 9.16 7.49
CA SER A 57 3.99 8.66 8.01
C SER A 57 3.85 7.80 9.27
N ASP A 58 4.82 6.91 9.46
CA ASP A 58 4.94 5.96 10.58
C ASP A 58 3.73 5.04 10.68
N ILE A 59 3.41 4.35 9.59
CA ILE A 59 2.22 3.51 9.50
C ILE A 59 2.57 2.10 9.05
N MET A 60 2.03 1.16 9.81
CA MET A 60 1.94 -0.23 9.47
C MET A 60 0.53 -0.52 8.96
N THR A 61 0.42 -1.04 7.74
CA THR A 61 -0.85 -1.40 7.12
C THR A 61 -1.00 -2.91 7.08
N ILE A 62 -2.11 -3.42 7.62
CA ILE A 62 -2.52 -4.82 7.49
C ILE A 62 -3.72 -4.84 6.55
N GLY A 63 -3.51 -5.36 5.35
CA GLY A 63 -4.53 -5.52 4.32
C GLY A 63 -5.21 -6.88 4.41
N LEU A 64 -6.53 -6.94 4.23
CA LEU A 64 -7.29 -8.17 4.06
C LEU A 64 -8.01 -8.14 2.71
N GLY A 65 -7.62 -9.04 1.81
CA GLY A 65 -8.27 -9.17 0.51
C GLY A 65 -9.56 -9.99 0.55
N ARG A 66 -10.35 -9.91 -0.52
CA ARG A 66 -11.62 -10.66 -0.73
C ARG A 66 -11.45 -12.17 -0.56
N ASP A 67 -10.32 -12.68 -1.01
CA ASP A 67 -9.96 -14.10 -0.92
C ASP A 67 -9.68 -14.58 0.52
N GLY A 68 -9.72 -13.68 1.52
CA GLY A 68 -9.31 -13.96 2.89
C GLY A 68 -7.79 -13.91 3.10
N LYS A 69 -7.04 -13.45 2.09
CA LYS A 69 -5.58 -13.35 2.15
C LYS A 69 -5.15 -12.09 2.90
N VAL A 70 -4.19 -12.25 3.79
CA VAL A 70 -3.63 -11.16 4.59
C VAL A 70 -2.37 -10.62 3.92
N TYR A 71 -2.28 -9.31 3.85
CA TYR A 71 -1.16 -8.54 3.33
C TYR A 71 -0.64 -7.63 4.43
N PHE A 72 0.65 -7.37 4.42
CA PHE A 72 1.32 -6.52 5.40
C PHE A 72 2.22 -5.51 4.69
N GLY A 73 2.31 -4.30 5.22
CA GLY A 73 3.15 -3.25 4.68
C GLY A 73 3.53 -2.23 5.74
N ILE A 74 4.63 -1.52 5.50
CA ILE A 74 5.08 -0.36 6.28
C ILE A 74 5.34 0.76 5.28
N ASP A 75 5.06 2.00 5.63
CA ASP A 75 5.29 3.17 4.78
C ASP A 75 6.79 3.40 4.46
N ASN A 76 7.66 3.37 5.45
CA ASN A 76 9.05 3.79 5.33
C ASN A 76 10.00 2.66 4.89
N ALA A 77 10.73 2.86 3.78
CA ALA A 77 11.68 1.91 3.20
C ALA A 77 12.83 1.51 4.16
N GLN A 78 13.33 2.44 4.99
CA GLN A 78 14.37 2.12 5.98
C GLN A 78 13.82 1.20 7.08
N ASN A 79 12.60 1.48 7.55
CA ASN A 79 11.92 0.63 8.54
C ASN A 79 11.63 -0.77 7.98
N ARG A 80 11.35 -0.90 6.67
CA ARG A 80 11.20 -2.21 6.00
C ARG A 80 12.49 -3.02 6.06
N ILE A 81 13.64 -2.41 5.79
CA ILE A 81 14.95 -3.09 5.83
C ILE A 81 15.27 -3.52 7.27
N ALA A 82 15.09 -2.63 8.25
CA ALA A 82 15.34 -2.94 9.65
C ALA A 82 14.39 -4.04 10.17
N MET A 83 13.12 -4.04 9.76
CA MET A 83 12.17 -5.11 10.06
C MET A 83 12.63 -6.45 9.45
N LEU A 84 13.04 -6.45 8.18
CA LEU A 84 13.52 -7.65 7.49
C LEU A 84 14.74 -8.23 8.20
N ASP A 85 15.68 -7.39 8.62
CA ASP A 85 16.89 -7.80 9.34
C ASP A 85 16.58 -8.39 10.72
N ASN A 86 15.62 -7.80 11.44
CA ASN A 86 15.16 -8.35 12.71
C ASN A 86 14.53 -9.75 12.55
N ILE A 87 13.75 -9.97 11.48
CA ILE A 87 13.16 -11.27 11.18
C ILE A 87 14.20 -12.27 10.72
N ALA A 88 15.16 -11.81 9.89
CA ALA A 88 16.28 -12.61 9.46
C ALA A 88 17.07 -13.15 10.66
N ALA A 89 17.39 -12.28 11.63
CA ALA A 89 18.05 -12.66 12.87
C ALA A 89 17.19 -13.62 13.72
N ALA A 90 15.89 -13.36 13.86
CA ALA A 90 14.99 -14.19 14.67
C ALA A 90 14.74 -15.58 14.08
N LYS A 91 14.75 -15.72 12.75
CA LYS A 91 14.48 -16.98 12.03
C LYS A 91 15.75 -17.66 11.51
N GLY A 92 16.93 -17.08 11.76
CA GLY A 92 18.21 -17.60 11.25
C GLY A 92 18.35 -17.53 9.73
N LEU A 93 17.65 -16.59 9.07
CA LEU A 93 17.73 -16.35 7.63
C LEU A 93 18.76 -15.27 7.32
N THR A 94 19.27 -15.30 6.08
CA THR A 94 20.17 -14.26 5.56
C THR A 94 19.63 -13.74 4.23
N PHE A 95 19.60 -12.42 4.11
CA PHE A 95 19.23 -11.70 2.88
C PHE A 95 20.43 -10.90 2.38
N THR A 96 20.63 -10.94 1.07
CA THR A 96 21.65 -10.16 0.35
C THR A 96 21.24 -8.69 0.26
N ASN A 97 22.21 -7.79 0.02
CA ASN A 97 21.93 -6.37 -0.15
C ASN A 97 20.94 -6.07 -1.29
N ASN A 98 20.97 -6.89 -2.35
CA ASN A 98 20.04 -6.76 -3.47
C ASN A 98 18.61 -7.13 -3.04
N GLU A 99 18.43 -8.25 -2.33
CA GLU A 99 17.11 -8.67 -1.82
C GLU A 99 16.53 -7.65 -0.84
N LYS A 100 17.36 -7.07 0.05
CA LYS A 100 16.94 -6.00 0.96
C LYS A 100 16.46 -4.76 0.22
N LYS A 101 17.18 -4.38 -0.84
CA LYS A 101 16.80 -3.23 -1.68
C LYS A 101 15.48 -3.49 -2.38
N GLU A 102 15.29 -4.66 -2.97
CA GLU A 102 14.03 -5.02 -3.62
C GLU A 102 12.86 -5.05 -2.61
N PHE A 103 13.06 -5.62 -1.42
CA PHE A 103 12.06 -5.60 -0.36
C PHE A 103 11.72 -4.18 0.11
N SER A 104 12.72 -3.28 0.16
CA SER A 104 12.48 -1.88 0.54
C SER A 104 11.56 -1.15 -0.45
N LEU A 105 11.51 -1.57 -1.71
CA LEU A 105 10.63 -1.01 -2.74
C LEU A 105 9.20 -1.57 -2.65
N MET A 106 8.98 -2.69 -1.96
CA MET A 106 7.67 -3.31 -1.83
C MET A 106 6.84 -2.64 -0.74
N SER A 107 5.75 -1.96 -1.14
CA SER A 107 4.87 -1.25 -0.21
C SER A 107 3.99 -2.15 0.64
N ASN A 108 3.60 -3.30 0.09
CA ASN A 108 2.98 -4.39 0.82
C ASN A 108 3.40 -5.74 0.23
N PHE A 109 3.20 -6.79 1.01
CA PHE A 109 3.43 -8.16 0.63
C PHE A 109 2.50 -9.10 1.40
N GLY A 110 2.18 -10.23 0.80
CA GLY A 110 1.32 -11.30 1.32
C GLY A 110 2.01 -12.64 1.11
N LEU A 111 3.27 -12.75 1.52
CA LEU A 111 4.09 -13.95 1.32
C LEU A 111 4.53 -14.50 2.68
N PRO A 112 4.53 -15.83 2.85
CA PRO A 112 5.15 -16.44 4.01
C PRO A 112 6.67 -16.22 4.03
N ILE A 113 7.27 -16.21 5.21
CA ILE A 113 8.70 -15.93 5.43
C ILE A 113 9.58 -16.89 4.60
N ASN A 114 9.17 -18.16 4.47
CA ASN A 114 9.92 -19.18 3.72
C ASN A 114 9.95 -18.93 2.20
N GLN A 115 8.92 -18.26 1.64
CA GLN A 115 8.80 -17.93 0.22
C GLN A 115 9.36 -16.54 -0.10
N LEU A 116 9.60 -15.70 0.92
CA LEU A 116 10.07 -14.35 0.71
C LEU A 116 11.43 -14.31 0.02
N LYS A 117 12.37 -15.18 0.43
CA LYS A 117 13.70 -15.23 -0.18
C LYS A 117 13.65 -15.62 -1.66
N SER A 118 12.90 -16.66 -2.01
CA SER A 118 12.75 -17.07 -3.40
C SER A 118 12.04 -15.99 -4.22
N TYR A 119 11.02 -15.33 -3.67
CA TYR A 119 10.34 -14.23 -4.33
C TYR A 119 11.26 -13.04 -4.62
N LEU A 120 12.06 -12.61 -3.63
CA LEU A 120 13.01 -11.49 -3.77
C LEU A 120 14.14 -11.79 -4.76
N SER A 121 14.45 -13.07 -4.98
CA SER A 121 15.44 -13.49 -5.99
C SER A 121 14.91 -13.49 -7.43
N LEU A 122 13.59 -13.41 -7.63
CA LEU A 122 12.99 -13.42 -8.98
C LEU A 122 13.10 -12.04 -9.66
N PRO A 123 13.15 -12.00 -11.00
CA PRO A 123 13.03 -10.74 -11.75
C PRO A 123 11.67 -10.07 -11.52
N LYS A 124 11.63 -8.72 -11.55
CA LYS A 124 10.41 -7.91 -11.33
C LYS A 124 9.20 -8.32 -12.18
N GLU A 125 9.43 -8.73 -13.42
CA GLU A 125 8.38 -9.20 -14.33
C GLU A 125 7.72 -10.50 -13.89
N GLN A 126 8.48 -11.37 -13.22
CA GLN A 126 7.96 -12.62 -12.68
C GLN A 126 7.32 -12.40 -11.32
N GLN A 127 7.89 -11.50 -10.51
CA GLN A 127 7.31 -11.09 -9.22
C GLN A 127 5.87 -10.58 -9.35
N ALA A 128 5.57 -9.83 -10.40
CA ALA A 128 4.20 -9.33 -10.68
C ALA A 128 3.21 -10.44 -11.08
N LYS A 129 3.71 -11.59 -11.58
CA LYS A 129 2.89 -12.73 -12.00
C LYS A 129 2.64 -13.74 -10.87
N VAL A 130 3.43 -13.68 -9.80
CA VAL A 130 3.29 -14.59 -8.67
C VAL A 130 2.07 -14.17 -7.84
N LYS A 131 1.09 -15.07 -7.77
CA LYS A 131 -0.04 -14.91 -6.86
C LYS A 131 0.46 -15.08 -5.43
N GLN A 132 0.42 -14.00 -4.67
CA GLN A 132 0.80 -14.01 -3.27
C GLN A 132 -0.29 -14.76 -2.46
N PRO A 133 0.06 -15.83 -1.73
CA PRO A 133 -0.90 -16.69 -1.05
C PRO A 133 -1.48 -16.07 0.24
N GLY A 134 -0.95 -14.94 0.69
CA GLY A 134 -1.26 -14.31 1.96
C GLY A 134 -0.23 -14.67 3.04
N ILE A 135 -0.08 -13.80 4.04
CA ILE A 135 0.70 -14.11 5.25
C ILE A 135 -0.12 -15.11 6.09
N PRO A 136 0.47 -16.22 6.54
CA PRO A 136 -0.21 -17.17 7.40
C PRO A 136 -0.67 -16.52 8.71
N THR A 137 -1.98 -16.51 8.93
CA THR A 137 -2.62 -16.11 10.18
C THR A 137 -3.33 -17.31 10.80
N ASP A 138 -3.39 -17.36 12.12
CA ASP A 138 -4.09 -18.44 12.84
C ASP A 138 -5.26 -17.89 13.66
N SER A 139 -6.26 -18.74 13.81
CA SER A 139 -7.45 -18.60 14.65
C SER A 139 -7.17 -18.27 16.12
N THR A 140 -6.04 -18.74 16.67
CA THR A 140 -5.71 -18.55 18.09
C THR A 140 -4.85 -17.31 18.34
N GLY A 141 -4.32 -16.65 17.30
CA GLY A 141 -3.48 -15.45 17.41
C GLY A 141 -2.08 -15.66 18.02
N ALA A 142 -1.92 -16.57 18.97
CA ALA A 142 -0.69 -16.80 19.73
C ALA A 142 0.19 -17.95 19.21
N ALA A 143 -0.31 -18.78 18.30
CA ALA A 143 0.39 -19.97 17.84
C ALA A 143 1.77 -19.62 17.23
N PRO A 144 2.80 -20.48 17.41
CA PRO A 144 4.14 -20.29 16.84
C PRO A 144 4.16 -20.23 15.30
N THR A 145 3.09 -20.71 14.67
CA THR A 145 2.87 -20.70 13.21
C THR A 145 2.34 -19.38 12.66
N ASN A 146 1.86 -18.47 13.53
CA ASN A 146 1.31 -17.20 13.09
C ASN A 146 2.45 -16.24 12.74
N GLU A 147 2.72 -16.06 11.45
CA GLU A 147 3.82 -15.21 11.00
C GLU A 147 3.47 -13.72 11.09
N LEU A 148 2.18 -13.37 11.03
CA LEU A 148 1.75 -11.97 11.14
C LEU A 148 2.18 -11.35 12.48
N LYS A 149 2.18 -12.12 13.57
CA LYS A 149 2.64 -11.64 14.88
C LYS A 149 4.12 -11.26 14.85
N ASP A 150 4.93 -12.05 14.13
CA ASP A 150 6.37 -11.83 14.03
C ASP A 150 6.62 -10.59 13.18
N TRP A 151 5.86 -10.38 12.10
CA TRP A 151 5.91 -9.15 11.31
C TRP A 151 5.55 -7.92 12.15
N VAL A 152 4.43 -7.95 12.87
CA VAL A 152 3.97 -6.85 13.71
C VAL A 152 4.97 -6.53 14.83
N PHE A 153 5.50 -7.55 15.52
CA PHE A 153 6.48 -7.37 16.58
C PHE A 153 7.79 -6.76 16.07
N ASN A 154 8.35 -7.33 15.00
CA ASN A 154 9.63 -6.87 14.44
C ASN A 154 9.52 -5.50 13.76
N ALA A 155 8.36 -5.18 13.19
CA ALA A 155 8.08 -3.86 12.68
C ALA A 155 8.07 -2.79 13.79
N ARG A 156 7.42 -3.08 14.93
CA ARG A 156 7.43 -2.18 16.09
C ARG A 156 8.80 -2.06 16.75
N LYS A 157 9.61 -3.12 16.71
CA LYS A 157 11.01 -3.07 17.12
C LYS A 157 11.85 -2.16 16.21
N ALA A 158 11.55 -2.15 14.90
CA ALA A 158 12.18 -1.25 13.95
C ALA A 158 11.78 0.22 14.19
N ASN A 159 10.49 0.46 14.49
CA ASN A 159 9.97 1.77 14.82
C ASN A 159 8.81 1.67 15.84
N ASN A 160 9.05 2.17 17.06
CA ASN A 160 8.08 2.11 18.15
C ASN A 160 6.90 3.09 17.96
N GLY A 161 7.05 4.09 17.09
CA GLY A 161 6.02 5.09 16.79
C GLY A 161 4.99 4.65 15.73
N LEU A 162 5.10 3.43 15.20
CA LEU A 162 4.22 2.94 14.14
C LEU A 162 2.76 2.88 14.60
N ARG A 163 1.89 3.58 13.89
CA ARG A 163 0.44 3.44 13.98
C ARG A 163 -0.02 2.27 13.13
N ILE A 164 -0.95 1.49 13.67
CA ILE A 164 -1.44 0.30 12.99
C ILE A 164 -2.76 0.65 12.29
N ALA A 165 -2.81 0.39 11.00
CA ALA A 165 -3.96 0.61 10.16
C ALA A 165 -4.42 -0.73 9.55
N LEU A 166 -5.71 -1.03 9.65
CA LEU A 166 -6.32 -2.21 9.08
C LEU A 166 -7.13 -1.80 7.85
N LYS A 167 -6.80 -2.39 6.71
CA LYS A 167 -7.46 -2.18 5.42
C LYS A 167 -8.17 -3.47 5.02
N GLY A 168 -9.47 -3.58 5.28
CA GLY A 168 -10.26 -4.75 4.88
C GLY A 168 -11.00 -4.50 3.58
N ASP A 169 -11.12 -5.51 2.71
CA ASP A 169 -12.09 -5.47 1.61
C ASP A 169 -13.52 -5.65 2.13
N ASN A 170 -14.50 -5.00 1.51
CA ASN A 170 -15.91 -5.12 1.88
C ASN A 170 -16.43 -6.59 1.82
N LEU A 171 -15.86 -7.40 0.94
CA LEU A 171 -16.25 -8.81 0.77
C LEU A 171 -15.28 -9.80 1.43
N ALA A 172 -14.33 -9.31 2.23
CA ALA A 172 -13.45 -10.18 2.98
C ALA A 172 -14.22 -11.00 4.03
N LYS A 173 -13.85 -12.27 4.19
CA LYS A 173 -14.50 -13.18 5.15
C LYS A 173 -14.24 -12.71 6.59
N PHE A 174 -15.31 -12.50 7.36
CA PHE A 174 -15.24 -12.10 8.77
C PHE A 174 -14.34 -13.00 9.67
N PRO A 175 -14.29 -14.33 9.48
CA PRO A 175 -13.36 -15.19 10.22
C PRO A 175 -11.88 -14.77 10.09
N GLU A 176 -11.42 -14.39 8.90
CA GLU A 176 -10.03 -13.98 8.70
C GLU A 176 -9.74 -12.63 9.35
N PHE A 177 -10.70 -11.72 9.31
CA PHE A 177 -10.61 -10.46 10.04
C PHE A 177 -10.51 -10.70 11.56
N LYS A 178 -11.29 -11.66 12.10
CA LYS A 178 -11.20 -12.07 13.51
C LYS A 178 -9.83 -12.66 13.84
N ASN A 179 -9.23 -13.45 12.96
CA ASN A 179 -7.88 -14.01 13.14
C ASN A 179 -6.82 -12.90 13.24
N VAL A 180 -6.92 -11.88 12.38
CA VAL A 180 -6.05 -10.70 12.43
C VAL A 180 -6.24 -9.92 13.75
N LEU A 181 -7.48 -9.69 14.17
CA LEU A 181 -7.76 -9.02 15.45
C LEU A 181 -7.24 -9.81 16.65
N ALA A 182 -7.44 -11.13 16.67
CA ALA A 182 -6.92 -12.01 17.72
C ALA A 182 -5.39 -11.96 17.79
N THR A 183 -4.72 -11.90 16.62
CA THR A 183 -3.27 -11.73 16.53
C THR A 183 -2.80 -10.42 17.14
N LEU A 184 -3.49 -9.31 16.84
CA LEU A 184 -3.16 -7.99 17.40
C LEU A 184 -3.40 -7.94 18.92
N GLN A 185 -4.53 -8.49 19.38
CA GLN A 185 -4.83 -8.58 20.81
C GLN A 185 -3.80 -9.43 21.57
N ALA A 186 -3.35 -10.55 21.00
CA ALA A 186 -2.29 -11.38 21.59
C ALA A 186 -0.94 -10.63 21.73
N GLN A 187 -0.72 -9.59 20.93
CA GLN A 187 0.44 -8.69 21.02
C GLN A 187 0.18 -7.45 21.90
N ASN A 188 -0.93 -7.41 22.65
CA ASN A 188 -1.40 -6.28 23.46
C ASN A 188 -1.63 -5.00 22.64
N ILE A 189 -2.05 -5.15 21.38
CA ILE A 189 -2.36 -4.03 20.49
C ILE A 189 -3.87 -3.81 20.50
N ASN A 190 -4.30 -2.81 21.27
CA ASN A 190 -5.72 -2.45 21.42
C ASN A 190 -6.09 -1.14 20.70
N LYS A 191 -5.11 -0.46 20.09
CA LYS A 191 -5.31 0.80 19.35
C LYS A 191 -4.90 0.59 17.90
N PHE A 192 -5.86 0.71 17.00
CA PHE A 192 -5.65 0.62 15.56
C PHE A 192 -6.69 1.46 14.83
N ASN A 193 -6.35 1.90 13.63
CA ASN A 193 -7.23 2.65 12.74
C ASN A 193 -7.79 1.71 11.69
N LEU A 194 -9.06 1.89 11.31
CA LEU A 194 -9.65 1.20 10.16
C LEU A 194 -9.59 2.13 8.96
N ILE A 195 -9.01 1.67 7.86
CA ILE A 195 -9.00 2.39 6.59
C ILE A 195 -10.27 2.03 5.83
N THR A 196 -11.10 3.04 5.62
CA THR A 196 -12.37 2.97 4.91
C THR A 196 -12.42 4.03 3.82
N GLY A 197 -13.16 3.80 2.75
CA GLY A 197 -13.53 4.84 1.79
C GLY A 197 -14.37 5.93 2.47
N THR A 198 -14.49 7.09 1.85
CA THR A 198 -15.34 8.18 2.36
C THR A 198 -16.78 7.98 1.92
N GLU A 199 -17.72 8.01 2.87
CA GLU A 199 -19.17 8.03 2.60
C GLU A 199 -19.75 9.40 2.90
N ALA A 200 -20.73 9.85 2.09
CA ALA A 200 -21.46 11.06 2.40
C ALA A 200 -22.30 10.85 3.68
N PRO A 201 -22.19 11.74 4.68
CA PRO A 201 -23.00 11.61 5.88
C PRO A 201 -24.50 11.68 5.55
N PRO A 202 -25.35 10.86 6.19
CA PRO A 202 -26.80 10.96 6.04
C PRO A 202 -27.30 12.36 6.43
N ALA A 203 -28.40 12.80 5.81
CA ALA A 203 -28.99 14.10 6.12
C ALA A 203 -29.34 14.21 7.61
N GLY A 204 -28.64 15.10 8.33
CA GLY A 204 -28.80 15.32 9.78
C GLY A 204 -27.63 14.89 10.67
N TRP A 205 -26.57 14.31 10.11
CA TRP A 205 -25.39 13.91 10.88
C TRP A 205 -24.59 15.13 11.38
N LYS A 206 -24.24 15.14 12.67
CA LYS A 206 -23.30 16.08 13.28
C LYS A 206 -22.07 15.30 13.73
N ALA A 207 -20.88 15.83 13.43
CA ALA A 207 -19.64 15.35 14.02
C ALA A 207 -19.60 15.89 15.45
N ASP A 208 -19.76 15.00 16.43
CA ASP A 208 -19.44 15.31 17.83
C ASP A 208 -17.92 15.26 18.06
#